data_AF-A0A948TQR9-F1
#
_entry.id   AF-A0A948TQR9-F1
#
_cell.length_a   1.000
_cell.length_b   1.000
_cell.length_c   1.000
_cell.angle_alpha   90.00
_cell.angle_beta   90.00
_cell.angle_gamma   90.00
#
_symmetry.space_group_name_H-M   'P 1'
#
loop_
_entity.id
_entity.type
_entity.pdbx_description
1 polymer ?
#
loop_
_entity_poly.entity_id
_entity_poly.type
_entity_poly.pdbx_seq_one_letter_code
_entity_poly.pdbx_strand_id
1 'polypeptide(L)'
;MKIQNSEKGMALLITFLIMGIMVAIVLGITVIILSEIDIVRTIGYSVNAIFAANTAIEKSLYYDRQVVLTGERGICDICTSCLNCTNCLRSGLGCADCTDCTITYNGSIGAETYTAKVIVRDEGDIYSGIGLYKGISRAIDVSGGTGGGTRVYPPTITQAIVVPRSVPEGIMLLVYATITPDTGQQLDPDSIVMRIQQPDEVGFPTEEPAIIIMSLTGVNQYQGSWIGPEGGYYVDISACDTFERCTEAENI
;
A
#
# COMPACT_ATOMS: atom_id res chain seq x y z
N MET A 1 92.65 17.43 20.68
CA MET A 1 91.29 17.07 21.11
C MET A 1 90.42 16.98 19.86
N LYS A 2 90.15 15.77 19.33
CA LYS A 2 89.44 15.57 18.07
C LYS A 2 87.93 15.63 18.34
N ILE A 3 87.26 16.62 17.79
CA ILE A 3 85.81 16.80 17.94
C ILE A 3 85.13 15.79 17.00
N GLN A 4 84.48 14.78 17.59
CA GLN A 4 83.62 13.83 16.89
C GLN A 4 82.30 14.52 16.50
N ASN A 5 82.22 15.05 15.28
CA ASN A 5 81.00 15.69 14.73
C ASN A 5 80.30 14.82 13.67
N SER A 6 80.61 13.52 13.58
CA SER A 6 80.11 12.63 12.52
C SER A 6 78.69 12.10 12.73
N GLU A 7 78.06 12.35 13.88
CA GLU A 7 76.74 11.75 14.21
C GLU A 7 75.54 12.65 13.86
N LYS A 8 75.75 13.96 13.59
CA LYS A 8 74.65 14.91 13.36
C LYS A 8 73.93 14.71 12.01
N GLY A 9 74.52 13.97 11.08
CA GLY A 9 73.91 13.68 9.77
C GLY A 9 72.83 12.59 9.80
N MET A 10 72.94 11.62 10.72
CA MET A 10 72.01 10.47 10.76
C MET A 10 70.62 10.85 11.28
N ALA A 11 70.53 11.82 12.20
CA ALA A 11 69.25 12.26 12.74
C ALA A 11 68.31 12.83 11.67
N LEU A 12 68.86 13.59 10.71
CA LEU A 12 68.07 14.21 9.64
C LEU A 12 67.49 13.15 8.68
N LEU A 13 68.26 12.11 8.36
CA LEU A 13 67.82 11.02 7.50
C LEU A 13 66.66 10.22 8.15
N ILE A 14 66.77 9.94 9.45
CA ILE A 14 65.71 9.24 10.20
C ILE A 14 64.42 10.06 10.23
N THR A 15 64.50 11.37 10.47
CA THR A 15 63.29 12.23 10.45
C THR A 15 62.62 12.27 9.08
N PHE A 16 63.41 12.31 8.00
CA PHE A 16 62.87 12.29 6.65
C PHE A 16 62.19 10.97 6.32
N LEU A 17 62.77 9.85 6.77
CA LEU A 17 62.17 8.52 6.60
C LEU A 17 60.84 8.40 7.35
N ILE A 18 60.77 8.86 8.61
CA ILE A 18 59.52 8.82 9.39
C ILE A 18 58.45 9.72 8.76
N MET A 19 58.82 10.92 8.31
CA MET A 19 57.89 11.82 7.62
C MET A 19 57.39 11.20 6.31
N GLY A 20 58.25 10.51 5.56
CA GLY A 20 57.87 9.79 4.35
C GLY A 20 56.85 8.68 4.61
N ILE A 21 57.06 7.88 5.66
CA ILE A 21 56.12 6.83 6.07
C ILE A 21 54.77 7.44 6.49
N MET A 22 54.79 8.53 7.26
CA MET A 22 53.55 9.21 7.68
C MET A 22 52.75 9.71 6.47
N VAL A 23 53.41 10.36 5.51
CA VAL A 23 52.74 10.85 4.29
C VAL A 23 52.16 9.69 3.48
N ALA A 24 52.89 8.57 3.34
CA ALA A 24 52.39 7.39 2.64
C ALA A 24 51.13 6.82 3.29
N ILE A 25 51.08 6.77 4.63
CA ILE A 25 49.90 6.30 5.37
C ILE A 25 48.71 7.24 5.14
N VAL A 26 48.90 8.56 5.26
CA VAL A 26 47.82 9.54 5.06
C VAL A 26 47.26 9.48 3.63
N LEU A 27 48.13 9.36 2.62
CA LEU A 27 47.70 9.20 1.23
C LEU A 27 46.94 7.89 1.03
N GLY A 28 47.42 6.79 1.62
CA GLY A 28 46.73 5.50 1.58
C GLY A 28 45.31 5.57 2.14
N ILE A 29 45.13 6.19 3.31
CA ILE A 29 43.82 6.37 3.93
C ILE A 29 42.92 7.27 3.08
N THR A 30 43.47 8.33 2.47
CA THR A 30 42.68 9.25 1.63
C THR A 30 42.09 8.53 0.42
N VAL A 31 42.86 7.65 -0.24
CA VAL A 31 42.38 6.86 -1.39
C VAL A 31 41.24 5.91 -0.97
N ILE A 32 41.36 5.28 0.20
CA ILE A 32 40.31 4.40 0.74
C ILE A 32 39.02 5.19 0.96
N ILE A 33 39.09 6.33 1.64
CA ILE A 33 37.90 7.17 1.93
C ILE A 33 37.22 7.65 0.64
N LEU A 34 38.00 8.08 -0.36
CA LEU A 34 37.45 8.53 -1.64
C LEU A 34 36.69 7.41 -2.37
N SER A 35 37.15 6.16 -2.26
CA SER A 35 36.46 5.01 -2.86
C SER A 35 35.13 4.68 -2.15
N GLU A 36 35.06 4.88 -0.83
CA GLU A 36 33.84 4.62 -0.05
C GLU A 36 32.73 5.62 -0.36
N ILE A 37 33.05 6.88 -0.64
CA ILE A 37 32.06 7.93 -0.97
C ILE A 37 31.21 7.55 -2.19
N ASP A 38 31.81 6.93 -3.21
CA ASP A 38 31.09 6.54 -4.41
C ASP A 38 30.13 5.36 -4.15
N ILE A 39 30.56 4.40 -3.32
CA ILE A 39 29.73 3.29 -2.86
C ILE A 39 28.52 3.82 -2.08
N VAL A 40 28.73 4.76 -1.15
CA VAL A 40 27.65 5.34 -0.34
C VAL A 40 26.63 6.09 -1.21
N ARG A 41 27.08 6.83 -2.24
CA ARG A 41 26.16 7.49 -3.19
C ARG A 41 25.33 6.48 -3.98
N THR A 42 25.95 5.39 -4.42
CA THR A 42 25.29 4.31 -5.16
C THR A 42 24.24 3.61 -4.31
N ILE A 43 24.48 3.47 -3.00
CA ILE A 43 23.48 2.95 -2.04
C ILE A 43 22.30 3.91 -1.93
N GLY A 44 22.55 5.21 -1.78
CA GLY A 44 21.48 6.21 -1.73
C GLY A 44 20.58 6.19 -2.97
N TYR A 45 21.19 6.10 -4.16
CA TYR A 45 20.45 5.98 -5.41
C TYR A 45 19.68 4.65 -5.54
N SER A 46 20.20 3.57 -4.95
CA SER A 46 19.51 2.27 -4.90
C SER A 46 18.24 2.32 -4.06
N VAL A 47 18.23 3.07 -2.95
CA VAL A 47 17.02 3.24 -2.11
C VAL A 47 15.92 3.96 -2.89
N ASN A 48 16.26 5.02 -3.63
CA ASN A 48 15.29 5.73 -4.46
C ASN A 48 14.75 4.85 -5.60
N ALA A 49 15.61 4.04 -6.23
CA ALA A 49 15.18 3.07 -7.23
C ALA A 49 14.23 2.01 -6.64
N ILE A 50 14.48 1.52 -5.42
CA ILE A 50 13.56 0.62 -4.69
C ILE A 50 12.23 1.31 -4.40
N PHE A 51 12.26 2.57 -3.95
CA PHE A 51 11.04 3.34 -3.69
C PHE A 51 10.18 3.51 -4.96
N ALA A 52 10.81 3.79 -6.09
CA ALA A 52 10.14 3.86 -7.39
C ALA A 52 9.54 2.49 -7.80
N ALA A 53 10.27 1.38 -7.58
CA ALA A 53 9.78 0.02 -7.82
C ALA A 53 8.58 -0.33 -6.94
N ASN A 54 8.64 -0.02 -5.63
CA ASN A 54 7.52 -0.22 -4.71
C ASN A 54 6.31 0.60 -5.14
N THR A 55 6.51 1.84 -5.57
CA THR A 55 5.37 2.66 -6.01
C THR A 55 4.70 2.09 -7.27
N ALA A 56 5.47 1.46 -8.16
CA ALA A 56 4.91 0.74 -9.31
C ALA A 56 3.98 -0.40 -8.88
N ILE A 57 4.36 -1.15 -7.84
CA ILE A 57 3.57 -2.25 -7.29
C ILE A 57 2.34 -1.72 -6.55
N GLU A 58 2.52 -0.78 -5.63
CA GLU A 58 1.43 -0.18 -4.84
C GLU A 58 0.37 0.44 -5.74
N LYS A 59 0.79 1.14 -6.81
CA LYS A 59 -0.15 1.69 -7.78
C LYS A 59 -0.92 0.59 -8.51
N SER A 60 -0.25 -0.49 -8.91
CA SER A 60 -0.90 -1.64 -9.54
C SER A 60 -1.92 -2.30 -8.60
N LEU A 61 -1.55 -2.51 -7.33
CA LEU A 61 -2.44 -3.07 -6.31
C LEU A 61 -3.61 -2.13 -6.00
N TYR A 62 -3.39 -0.83 -6.00
CA TYR A 62 -4.44 0.16 -5.79
C TYR A 62 -5.54 0.03 -6.87
N TYR A 63 -5.16 -0.03 -8.15
CA TYR A 63 -6.13 -0.21 -9.22
C TYR A 63 -6.75 -1.60 -9.22
N ASP A 64 -6.02 -2.63 -8.81
CA ASP A 64 -6.58 -3.98 -8.70
C ASP A 64 -7.69 -4.09 -7.63
N ARG A 65 -7.56 -3.34 -6.52
CA ARG A 65 -8.57 -3.27 -5.45
C ARG A 65 -9.80 -2.46 -5.82
N GLN A 66 -9.71 -1.58 -6.82
CA GLN A 66 -10.87 -0.82 -7.25
C GLN A 66 -11.82 -1.70 -8.06
N VAL A 67 -13.05 -1.86 -7.56
CA VAL A 67 -14.13 -2.51 -8.30
C VAL A 67 -14.63 -1.52 -9.34
N VAL A 68 -14.46 -1.84 -10.62
CA VAL A 68 -15.04 -1.05 -11.71
C VAL A 68 -16.50 -1.47 -11.85
N LEU A 69 -17.37 -0.51 -12.18
CA LEU A 69 -18.82 -0.72 -12.34
C LEU A 69 -19.20 -1.82 -13.36
N THR A 70 -18.26 -2.25 -14.20
CA THR A 70 -18.43 -3.32 -15.19
C THR A 70 -18.25 -4.73 -14.62
N GLY A 71 -17.86 -4.88 -13.34
CA GLY A 71 -17.62 -6.18 -12.72
C GLY A 71 -16.27 -6.82 -13.07
N GLU A 72 -15.43 -6.11 -13.81
CA GLU A 72 -14.04 -6.51 -14.10
C GLU A 72 -13.08 -5.95 -13.03
N ARG A 73 -11.91 -6.57 -12.88
CA ARG A 73 -10.86 -6.09 -11.98
C ARG A 73 -10.35 -4.73 -12.48
N GLY A 74 -10.22 -3.75 -11.58
CA GLY A 74 -9.78 -2.41 -11.96
C GLY A 74 -8.37 -2.34 -12.55
N ILE A 75 -7.53 -3.34 -12.29
CA ILE A 75 -6.20 -3.42 -12.88
C ILE A 75 -6.23 -3.54 -14.41
N CYS A 76 -7.26 -4.17 -14.99
CA CYS A 76 -7.38 -4.31 -16.44
C CYS A 76 -7.78 -3.02 -17.15
N ASP A 77 -8.31 -2.06 -16.41
CA ASP A 77 -8.66 -0.72 -16.88
C ASP A 77 -7.59 0.33 -16.52
N ILE A 78 -6.44 -0.08 -15.97
CA ILE A 78 -5.37 0.85 -15.56
C ILE A 78 -4.86 1.72 -16.73
N CYS A 79 -4.87 1.20 -17.96
CA CYS A 79 -4.38 1.95 -19.12
C CYS A 79 -5.29 3.12 -19.50
N THR A 80 -6.56 3.12 -19.11
CA THR A 80 -7.50 4.21 -19.41
C THR A 80 -7.67 5.13 -18.20
N SER A 81 -7.67 4.56 -16.98
CA SER A 81 -7.95 5.25 -15.72
C SER A 81 -6.72 5.90 -15.09
N CYS A 82 -5.50 5.51 -15.48
CA CYS A 82 -4.29 6.05 -14.90
C CYS A 82 -3.89 7.41 -15.50
N LEU A 83 -4.06 8.48 -14.72
CA LEU A 83 -3.74 9.86 -15.11
C LEU A 83 -2.25 10.10 -15.42
N ASN A 84 -1.34 9.30 -14.85
CA ASN A 84 0.12 9.47 -14.95
C ASN A 84 0.83 8.20 -15.43
N CYS A 85 0.20 7.44 -16.32
CA CYS A 85 0.82 6.28 -16.96
C CYS A 85 1.15 6.60 -18.41
N THR A 86 2.35 6.23 -18.85
CA THR A 86 2.83 6.36 -20.21
C THR A 86 3.17 4.99 -20.76
N ASN A 87 3.10 4.80 -22.08
CA ASN A 87 3.39 3.52 -22.74
C ASN A 87 2.66 2.33 -22.10
N CYS A 88 1.37 2.51 -21.76
CA CYS A 88 0.57 1.42 -21.23
C CYS A 88 0.22 0.46 -22.36
N LEU A 89 0.69 -0.78 -22.28
CA LEU A 89 0.39 -1.86 -23.21
C LEU A 89 -0.28 -3.01 -22.46
N ARG A 90 -1.35 -3.53 -23.06
CA ARG A 90 -2.00 -4.79 -22.66
C ARG A 90 -1.68 -5.84 -23.71
N SER A 91 -1.25 -7.02 -23.27
CA SER A 91 -0.89 -8.14 -24.14
C SER A 91 -1.30 -9.45 -23.49
N GLY A 92 -2.04 -10.28 -24.22
CA GLY A 92 -2.59 -11.53 -23.69
C GLY A 92 -3.91 -11.88 -24.38
N LEU A 93 -4.25 -13.16 -24.40
CA LEU A 93 -5.51 -13.63 -24.97
C LEU A 93 -6.71 -13.30 -24.08
N GLY A 94 -6.50 -13.22 -22.76
CA GLY A 94 -7.53 -12.94 -21.75
C GLY A 94 -7.59 -11.49 -21.29
N CYS A 95 -7.06 -10.52 -22.06
CA CYS A 95 -7.12 -9.10 -21.69
C CYS A 95 -8.51 -8.46 -21.85
N ALA A 96 -9.43 -9.10 -22.59
CA ALA A 96 -10.82 -8.65 -22.68
C ALA A 96 -11.58 -8.93 -21.39
N ASP A 97 -11.39 -10.13 -20.81
CA ASP A 97 -12.12 -10.60 -19.62
C ASP A 97 -11.25 -10.57 -18.34
N CYS A 98 -10.04 -10.00 -18.42
CA CYS A 98 -9.08 -9.89 -17.32
C CYS A 98 -8.64 -11.22 -16.67
N THR A 99 -8.54 -12.30 -17.44
CA THR A 99 -8.19 -13.65 -16.94
C THR A 99 -6.72 -14.04 -17.19
N ASP A 100 -6.19 -13.72 -18.38
CA ASP A 100 -4.80 -13.94 -18.77
C ASP A 100 -4.28 -12.73 -19.54
N CYS A 101 -3.81 -11.74 -18.79
CA CYS A 101 -3.39 -10.46 -19.33
C CYS A 101 -2.08 -9.99 -18.73
N THR A 102 -1.15 -9.60 -19.59
CA THR A 102 0.07 -8.89 -19.22
C THR A 102 -0.12 -7.41 -19.49
N ILE A 103 -0.01 -6.60 -18.45
CA ILE A 103 -0.14 -5.15 -18.50
C ILE A 103 1.22 -4.56 -18.17
N THR A 104 1.77 -3.74 -19.06
CA THR A 104 3.03 -3.04 -18.83
C THR A 104 2.81 -1.55 -18.97
N TYR A 105 3.28 -0.76 -18.02
CA TYR A 105 3.17 0.69 -18.10
C TYR A 105 4.34 1.37 -17.42
N ASN A 106 4.64 2.59 -17.86
CA ASN A 106 5.68 3.43 -17.28
C ASN A 106 5.04 4.58 -16.51
N GLY A 107 5.69 5.00 -15.44
CA GLY A 107 5.31 6.21 -14.71
C GLY A 107 6.54 6.97 -14.23
N SER A 108 6.28 8.15 -13.70
CA SER A 108 7.31 8.97 -13.05
C SER A 108 6.72 9.65 -11.83
N ILE A 109 7.55 9.83 -10.81
CA ILE A 109 7.23 10.55 -9.59
C ILE A 109 8.43 11.43 -9.32
N GLY A 110 8.31 12.74 -9.50
CA GLY A 110 9.45 13.63 -9.39
C GLY A 110 10.50 13.38 -10.47
N ALA A 111 11.71 12.99 -10.07
CA ALA A 111 12.83 12.70 -10.98
C ALA A 111 13.04 11.19 -11.22
N GLU A 112 12.30 10.37 -10.47
CA GLU A 112 12.31 8.92 -10.51
C GLU A 112 11.39 8.42 -11.63
N THR A 113 11.83 7.40 -12.36
CA THR A 113 10.97 6.69 -13.32
C THR A 113 10.80 5.25 -12.88
N TYR A 114 9.66 4.67 -13.22
CA TYR A 114 9.39 3.26 -12.95
C TYR A 114 8.65 2.62 -14.12
N THR A 115 8.85 1.32 -14.26
CA THR A 115 8.11 0.44 -15.16
C THR A 115 7.43 -0.61 -14.32
N ALA A 116 6.11 -0.66 -14.40
CA ALA A 116 5.30 -1.71 -13.81
C ALA A 116 4.98 -2.75 -14.88
N LYS A 117 5.02 -4.02 -14.48
CA LYS A 117 4.53 -5.15 -15.27
C LYS A 117 3.65 -6.01 -14.37
N VAL A 118 2.38 -6.13 -14.72
CA VAL A 118 1.41 -6.99 -14.04
C VAL A 118 1.09 -8.15 -14.95
N ILE A 119 1.13 -9.37 -14.43
CA ILE A 119 0.66 -10.57 -15.12
C ILE A 119 -0.53 -11.08 -14.32
N VAL A 120 -1.72 -10.90 -14.87
CA VAL A 120 -2.98 -11.39 -14.32
C VAL A 120 -3.18 -12.82 -14.80
N ARG A 121 -3.40 -13.76 -13.87
CA ARG A 121 -3.72 -15.16 -14.17
C ARG A 121 -4.79 -15.66 -13.21
N ASP A 122 -5.54 -16.67 -13.64
CA ASP A 122 -6.50 -17.38 -12.78
C ASP A 122 -5.82 -18.03 -11.56
N GLU A 123 -4.58 -18.49 -11.72
CA GLU A 123 -3.75 -19.13 -10.68
C GLU A 123 -2.93 -18.14 -9.83
N GLY A 124 -3.22 -16.85 -9.94
CA GLY A 124 -2.60 -15.82 -9.10
C GLY A 124 -1.90 -14.73 -9.92
N ASP A 125 -1.91 -13.53 -9.35
CA ASP A 125 -1.36 -12.36 -10.03
C ASP A 125 0.10 -12.16 -9.66
N ILE A 126 0.90 -11.72 -10.63
CA ILE A 126 2.30 -11.37 -10.43
C ILE A 126 2.43 -9.87 -10.70
N TYR A 127 2.83 -9.11 -9.69
CA TYR A 127 3.13 -7.69 -9.79
C TYR A 127 4.64 -7.52 -9.77
N SER A 128 5.19 -7.01 -10.87
CA SER A 128 6.60 -6.70 -11.03
C SER A 128 6.76 -5.19 -11.16
N GLY A 129 7.62 -4.60 -10.33
CA GLY A 129 7.97 -3.18 -10.37
C GLY A 129 9.46 -3.03 -10.62
N ILE A 130 9.84 -2.27 -11.63
CA ILE A 130 11.23 -1.89 -11.91
C ILE A 130 11.34 -0.39 -11.73
N GLY A 131 12.13 0.05 -10.75
CA GLY A 131 12.42 1.47 -10.52
C GLY A 131 13.80 1.85 -11.03
N LEU A 132 13.90 3.02 -11.66
CA LEU A 132 15.14 3.57 -12.20
C LEU A 132 15.40 4.96 -11.61
N TYR A 133 16.58 5.14 -11.02
CA TYR A 133 17.04 6.43 -10.52
C TYR A 133 18.53 6.63 -10.79
N LYS A 134 18.89 7.71 -11.48
CA LYS A 134 20.29 8.08 -11.82
C LYS A 134 21.12 6.92 -12.38
N GLY A 135 20.53 6.10 -13.25
CA GLY A 135 21.18 4.95 -13.89
C GLY A 135 21.22 3.67 -13.07
N ILE A 136 20.71 3.69 -11.83
CA ILE A 136 20.55 2.48 -11.01
C ILE A 136 19.14 1.95 -11.17
N SER A 137 19.03 0.66 -11.49
CA SER A 137 17.77 -0.07 -11.60
C SER A 137 17.62 -1.08 -10.47
N ARG A 138 16.42 -1.16 -9.89
CA ARG A 138 16.04 -2.16 -8.89
C ARG A 138 14.68 -2.73 -9.26
N ALA A 139 14.55 -4.06 -9.15
CA ALA A 139 13.33 -4.78 -9.45
C ALA A 139 12.78 -5.43 -8.18
N ILE A 140 11.46 -5.45 -8.07
CA ILE A 140 10.71 -6.09 -6.99
C ILE A 140 9.60 -6.87 -7.65
N ASP A 141 9.46 -8.13 -7.26
CA ASP A 141 8.41 -9.02 -7.74
C ASP A 141 7.59 -9.49 -6.54
N VAL A 142 6.28 -9.32 -6.64
CA VAL A 142 5.30 -9.78 -5.66
C VAL A 142 4.34 -10.71 -6.38
N SER A 143 4.40 -11.99 -6.05
CA SER A 143 3.43 -12.97 -6.51
C SER A 143 2.34 -13.13 -5.45
N GLY A 144 1.11 -12.76 -5.79
CA GLY A 144 -0.06 -13.15 -5.03
C GLY A 144 -0.34 -14.63 -5.30
N GLY A 145 0.18 -15.52 -4.47
CA GLY A 145 -0.15 -16.94 -4.56
C GLY A 145 -1.64 -17.13 -4.27
N THR A 146 -2.45 -17.42 -5.28
CA THR A 146 -3.72 -18.10 -5.02
C THR A 146 -3.36 -19.54 -4.75
N GLY A 147 -3.19 -19.89 -3.47
CA GLY A 147 -3.58 -21.24 -3.08
C GLY A 147 -5.00 -21.41 -3.64
N GLY A 148 -5.25 -22.40 -4.49
CA GLY A 148 -6.42 -22.51 -5.37
C GLY A 148 -7.80 -22.62 -4.71
N GLY A 149 -8.06 -21.84 -3.66
CA GLY A 149 -9.39 -21.46 -3.22
C GLY A 149 -9.94 -20.39 -4.16
N THR A 150 -11.20 -20.52 -4.50
CA THR A 150 -12.04 -19.44 -5.02
C THR A 150 -11.67 -18.13 -4.33
N ARG A 151 -11.31 -17.11 -5.12
CA ARG A 151 -11.11 -15.75 -4.57
C ARG A 151 -12.38 -15.39 -3.84
N VAL A 152 -12.21 -15.05 -2.58
CA VAL A 152 -13.33 -14.60 -1.78
C VAL A 152 -13.19 -13.12 -1.50
N TYR A 153 -14.20 -12.38 -1.91
CA TYR A 153 -14.36 -10.97 -1.58
C TYR A 153 -15.09 -10.81 -0.23
N PRO A 154 -14.79 -9.73 0.51
CA PRO A 154 -15.61 -9.37 1.67
C PRO A 154 -17.04 -9.06 1.22
N PRO A 155 -18.02 -9.11 2.14
CA PRO A 155 -19.42 -8.83 1.80
C PRO A 155 -19.60 -7.39 1.34
N THR A 156 -20.49 -7.14 0.38
CA THR A 156 -20.75 -5.79 -0.14
C THR A 156 -21.94 -5.15 0.57
N ILE A 157 -21.76 -3.94 1.11
CA ILE A 157 -22.83 -3.14 1.70
C ILE A 157 -23.38 -2.17 0.65
N THR A 158 -24.69 -2.24 0.40
CA THR A 158 -25.39 -1.38 -0.57
C THR A 158 -26.69 -0.85 0.04
N GLN A 159 -27.24 0.22 -0.55
CA GLN A 159 -28.52 0.81 -0.12
C GLN A 159 -28.58 1.16 1.38
N ALA A 160 -27.46 1.58 1.95
CA ALA A 160 -27.40 2.02 3.33
C ALA A 160 -28.15 3.36 3.50
N ILE A 161 -29.20 3.38 4.31
CA ILE A 161 -30.08 4.54 4.49
C ILE A 161 -30.45 4.68 5.98
N VAL A 162 -30.38 5.91 6.47
CA VAL A 162 -30.78 6.30 7.83
C VAL A 162 -32.05 7.17 7.80
N VAL A 163 -33.04 6.84 8.64
CA VAL A 163 -34.33 7.54 8.74
C VAL A 163 -34.75 7.70 10.20
N PRO A 164 -34.98 8.92 10.72
CA PRO A 164 -34.73 10.23 10.10
C PRO A 164 -33.23 10.60 10.09
N ARG A 165 -32.83 11.53 9.21
CA ARG A 165 -31.44 12.02 9.12
C ARG A 165 -30.98 12.88 10.30
N SER A 166 -31.93 13.40 11.07
CA SER A 166 -31.70 14.09 12.33
C SER A 166 -32.72 13.58 13.33
N VAL A 167 -32.30 13.39 14.59
CA VAL A 167 -33.13 12.79 15.62
C VAL A 167 -33.55 13.88 16.60
N PRO A 168 -34.79 14.36 16.55
CA PRO A 168 -35.41 15.08 17.67
C PRO A 168 -35.42 14.18 18.92
N GLU A 169 -35.36 14.77 20.11
CA GLU A 169 -35.29 14.01 21.36
C GLU A 169 -36.38 12.91 21.44
N GLY A 170 -35.94 11.67 21.66
CA GLY A 170 -36.84 10.53 21.83
C GLY A 170 -37.41 9.92 20.55
N ILE A 171 -36.96 10.34 19.36
CA ILE A 171 -37.32 9.68 18.09
C ILE A 171 -36.38 8.51 17.80
N MET A 172 -36.95 7.43 17.25
CA MET A 172 -36.19 6.26 16.83
C MET A 172 -35.54 6.51 15.46
N LEU A 173 -34.23 6.29 15.40
CA LEU A 173 -33.43 6.24 14.19
C LEU A 173 -33.46 4.80 13.65
N LEU A 174 -33.94 4.64 12.41
CA LEU A 174 -33.98 3.38 11.67
C LEU A 174 -32.89 3.37 10.61
N VAL A 175 -32.10 2.30 10.57
CA VAL A 175 -31.05 2.09 9.57
C VAL A 175 -31.37 0.86 8.77
N TYR A 176 -31.30 1.00 7.45
CA TYR A 176 -31.50 -0.06 6.49
C TYR A 176 -30.23 -0.25 5.68
N ALA A 177 -29.81 -1.48 5.47
CA ALA A 177 -28.73 -1.81 4.55
C ALA A 177 -28.98 -3.16 3.87
N THR A 178 -28.53 -3.28 2.63
CA THR A 178 -28.50 -4.54 1.90
C THR A 178 -27.06 -5.04 1.86
N ILE A 179 -26.78 -6.15 2.55
CA ILE A 179 -25.44 -6.73 2.70
C ILE A 179 -25.40 -8.04 1.93
N THR A 180 -24.67 -8.05 0.80
CA THR A 180 -24.59 -9.23 -0.07
C THR A 180 -23.27 -9.96 0.17
N PRO A 181 -23.28 -11.22 0.65
CA PRO A 181 -22.05 -12.02 0.72
C PRO A 181 -21.54 -12.34 -0.67
N ASP A 182 -20.24 -12.62 -0.76
CA ASP A 182 -19.66 -13.17 -1.98
C ASP A 182 -20.17 -14.60 -2.27
N THR A 183 -20.05 -15.03 -3.52
CA THR A 183 -20.63 -16.28 -4.01
C THR A 183 -20.13 -17.49 -3.22
N GLY A 184 -21.04 -18.18 -2.53
CA GLY A 184 -20.72 -19.37 -1.74
C GLY A 184 -20.27 -19.08 -0.30
N GLN A 185 -20.35 -17.82 0.13
CA GLN A 185 -20.05 -17.41 1.51
C GLN A 185 -21.32 -17.19 2.31
N GLN A 186 -21.23 -17.48 3.60
CA GLN A 186 -22.27 -17.13 4.57
C GLN A 186 -21.80 -15.90 5.35
N LEU A 187 -22.68 -14.92 5.50
CA LEU A 187 -22.45 -13.81 6.43
C LEU A 187 -22.42 -14.36 7.86
N ASP A 188 -21.49 -13.86 8.66
CA ASP A 188 -21.56 -14.08 10.10
C ASP A 188 -22.56 -13.07 10.67
N PRO A 189 -23.76 -13.49 11.09
CA PRO A 189 -24.79 -12.58 11.57
C PRO A 189 -24.34 -11.80 12.82
N ASP A 190 -23.39 -12.34 13.60
CA ASP A 190 -22.89 -11.69 14.81
C ASP A 190 -21.83 -10.63 14.50
N SER A 191 -21.29 -10.62 13.27
CA SER A 191 -20.29 -9.66 12.82
C SER A 191 -20.88 -8.36 12.23
N ILE A 192 -22.20 -8.30 12.04
CA ILE A 192 -22.87 -7.14 11.45
C ILE A 192 -23.12 -6.12 12.56
N VAL A 193 -22.31 -5.08 12.55
CA VAL A 193 -22.24 -4.08 13.61
C VAL A 193 -22.57 -2.70 13.04
N MET A 194 -23.51 -2.01 13.69
CA MET A 194 -23.78 -0.60 13.45
C MET A 194 -23.13 0.25 14.55
N ARG A 195 -22.39 1.29 14.17
CA ARG A 195 -21.78 2.28 15.06
C ARG A 195 -22.40 3.64 14.81
N ILE A 196 -22.65 4.39 15.87
CA ILE A 196 -23.22 5.74 15.81
C ILE A 196 -22.22 6.69 16.43
N GLN A 197 -21.81 7.72 15.70
CA GLN A 197 -20.84 8.72 16.14
C GLN A 197 -21.48 10.09 16.22
N GLN A 198 -21.16 10.87 17.26
CA GLN A 198 -21.51 12.29 17.31
C GLN A 198 -20.44 13.12 16.59
N PRO A 199 -20.82 14.14 15.80
CA PRO A 199 -19.87 14.98 15.05
C PRO A 199 -18.89 15.74 15.95
N ASP A 200 -19.27 16.00 17.21
CA ASP A 200 -18.48 16.81 18.15
C ASP A 200 -17.56 15.97 19.06
N GLU A 201 -17.66 14.64 19.03
CA GLU A 201 -16.75 13.76 19.78
C GLU A 201 -15.45 13.52 19.00
N VAL A 202 -14.48 14.41 19.20
CA VAL A 202 -13.10 14.22 18.71
C VAL A 202 -12.38 13.24 19.65
N GLY A 203 -12.64 11.95 19.44
CA GLY A 203 -12.01 10.86 20.17
C GLY A 203 -12.88 9.62 20.08
N PHE A 204 -12.30 8.49 19.64
CA PHE A 204 -13.00 7.22 19.44
C PHE A 204 -14.05 6.97 20.52
N PRO A 205 -15.35 6.85 20.19
CA PRO A 205 -16.35 6.54 21.18
C PRO A 205 -16.00 5.18 21.80
N THR A 206 -15.81 5.22 23.11
CA THR A 206 -15.74 4.04 23.97
C THR A 206 -16.92 3.14 23.67
N GLU A 207 -16.59 1.93 23.25
CA GLU A 207 -17.46 0.80 22.93
C GLU A 207 -18.71 0.75 23.81
N GLU A 208 -19.88 1.01 23.23
CA GLU A 208 -21.17 0.45 23.66
C GLU A 208 -22.27 0.72 22.59
N PRO A 209 -23.26 -0.17 22.44
CA PRO A 209 -23.11 -1.40 21.68
C PRO A 209 -23.77 -1.33 20.29
N ALA A 210 -23.25 -2.20 19.44
CA ALA A 210 -23.83 -2.66 18.18
C ALA A 210 -25.32 -2.94 18.33
N ILE A 211 -26.15 -2.27 17.55
CA ILE A 211 -27.52 -2.73 17.35
C ILE A 211 -27.47 -3.84 16.33
N ILE A 212 -27.87 -5.03 16.77
CA ILE A 212 -27.96 -6.23 15.94
C ILE A 212 -28.96 -5.94 14.82
N ILE A 213 -28.48 -6.05 13.59
CA ILE A 213 -29.28 -5.81 12.43
C ILE A 213 -30.03 -7.11 12.08
N MET A 214 -31.36 -7.12 12.14
CA MET A 214 -32.14 -8.34 11.88
C MET A 214 -32.46 -8.48 10.39
N SER A 215 -32.38 -9.71 9.87
CA SER A 215 -32.77 -10.01 8.49
C SER A 215 -34.29 -9.90 8.32
N LEU A 216 -34.76 -9.00 7.46
CA LEU A 216 -36.19 -8.70 7.31
C LEU A 216 -36.95 -9.76 6.50
N THR A 217 -36.32 -10.42 5.53
CA THR A 217 -37.05 -11.19 4.50
C THR A 217 -36.26 -12.35 3.87
N GLY A 218 -35.13 -12.77 4.44
CA GLY A 218 -34.25 -13.78 3.82
C GLY A 218 -33.50 -13.26 2.58
N VAL A 219 -33.68 -11.98 2.23
CA VAL A 219 -33.00 -11.30 1.12
C VAL A 219 -32.00 -10.31 1.69
N ASN A 220 -30.93 -10.77 2.36
CA ASN A 220 -29.73 -9.95 2.66
C ASN A 220 -29.97 -8.50 3.17
N GLN A 221 -31.14 -8.26 3.78
CA GLN A 221 -31.68 -6.96 4.10
C GLN A 221 -31.75 -6.86 5.60
N TYR A 222 -31.07 -5.85 6.11
CA TYR A 222 -30.74 -5.71 7.50
C TYR A 222 -31.35 -4.39 7.99
N GLN A 223 -32.18 -4.45 9.04
CA GLN A 223 -32.68 -3.29 9.77
C GLN A 223 -32.19 -3.20 11.22
N GLY A 224 -31.70 -2.02 11.60
CA GLY A 224 -31.30 -1.66 12.96
C GLY A 224 -32.08 -0.44 13.45
N SER A 225 -32.25 -0.32 14.77
CA SER A 225 -32.95 0.81 15.38
C SER A 225 -32.23 1.34 16.62
N TRP A 226 -32.07 2.66 16.71
CA TRP A 226 -31.45 3.34 17.85
C TRP A 226 -32.33 4.46 18.38
N ILE A 227 -32.24 4.75 19.68
CA ILE A 227 -32.87 5.92 20.30
C ILE A 227 -31.79 6.60 21.13
N GLY A 228 -31.58 7.88 20.90
CA GLY A 228 -30.64 8.67 21.67
C GLY A 228 -31.03 10.13 21.81
N PRO A 229 -30.14 10.97 22.36
CA PRO A 229 -30.44 12.37 22.62
C PRO A 229 -30.61 13.16 21.31
N GLU A 230 -31.18 14.36 21.42
CA GLU A 230 -31.33 15.24 20.25
C GLU A 230 -29.96 15.60 19.66
N GLY A 231 -29.79 15.40 18.35
CA GLY A 231 -28.52 15.68 17.69
C GLY A 231 -28.42 15.23 16.24
N GLY A 232 -27.31 15.63 15.60
CA GLY A 232 -26.83 15.03 14.37
C GLY A 232 -25.87 13.89 14.69
N TYR A 233 -25.92 12.82 13.90
CA TYR A 233 -25.12 11.63 14.10
C TYR A 233 -24.61 11.11 12.76
N TYR A 234 -23.43 10.50 12.75
CA TYR A 234 -22.94 9.68 11.66
C TYR A 234 -23.19 8.22 11.98
N VAL A 235 -23.63 7.44 11.00
CA VAL A 235 -23.79 6.00 11.14
C VAL A 235 -22.74 5.29 10.29
N ASP A 236 -21.99 4.42 10.93
CA ASP A 236 -21.10 3.48 10.24
C ASP A 236 -21.66 2.06 10.37
N ILE A 237 -21.61 1.31 9.28
CA ILE A 237 -22.04 -0.09 9.25
C ILE A 237 -20.82 -0.92 8.87
N SER A 238 -20.46 -1.89 9.70
CA SER A 238 -19.42 -2.88 9.44
C SER A 238 -20.06 -4.25 9.34
N ALA A 239 -19.67 -5.04 8.35
CA ALA A 239 -20.16 -6.39 8.15
C ALA A 239 -19.00 -7.30 7.77
N CYS A 240 -18.86 -8.44 8.45
CA CYS A 240 -17.84 -9.42 8.14
C CYS A 240 -18.45 -10.76 7.69
N ASP A 241 -17.64 -11.57 7.03
CA ASP A 241 -17.97 -12.97 6.79
C ASP A 241 -17.42 -13.86 7.92
N THR A 242 -17.70 -15.17 7.85
CA THR A 242 -17.19 -16.17 8.80
C THR A 242 -15.67 -16.32 8.83
N PHE A 243 -14.94 -15.61 7.96
CA PHE A 243 -13.49 -15.59 7.90
C PHE A 243 -12.92 -14.23 8.33
N GLU A 244 -13.73 -13.41 9.02
CA GLU A 244 -13.33 -12.10 9.55
C GLU A 244 -12.92 -11.09 8.45
N ARG A 245 -13.38 -11.27 7.21
CA ARG A 245 -13.20 -10.24 6.17
C ARG A 245 -14.34 -9.25 6.22
N CYS A 246 -14.03 -8.01 6.54
CA CYS A 246 -15.03 -6.98 6.80
C CYS A 246 -15.12 -5.96 5.66
N THR A 247 -16.30 -5.36 5.48
CA THR A 247 -16.54 -4.16 4.67
C THR A 247 -17.27 -3.14 5.53
N GLU A 248 -16.95 -1.87 5.32
CA GLU A 248 -17.50 -0.77 6.09
C GLU A 248 -18.17 0.26 5.16
N ALA A 249 -19.32 0.77 5.59
CA ALA A 249 -19.99 1.92 5.00
C ALA A 249 -20.01 3.02 6.06
N GLU A 250 -19.19 4.04 5.86
CA GLU A 250 -18.96 5.12 6.82
C GLU A 250 -19.79 6.37 6.51
N ASN A 251 -20.09 7.16 7.54
CA ASN A 251 -20.68 8.50 7.44
C ASN A 251 -22.02 8.56 6.66
N ILE A 252 -22.90 7.56 6.87
CA ILE A 252 -24.27 7.54 6.32
C ILE A 252 -25.17 8.51 7.10
#